data_AF-A0A2F0A4F6-F1
#
_entry.id   AF-A0A2F0A4F6-F1
#
_cell.length_a   1.000
_cell.length_b   1.000
_cell.length_c   1.000
_cell.angle_alpha   90.00
_cell.angle_beta   90.00
_cell.angle_gamma   90.00
#
_symmetry.space_group_name_H-M   'P 1'
#
loop_
_entity.id
_entity.type
_entity.pdbx_description
1 polymer ?
#
loop_
_entity_poly.entity_id
_entity_poly.type
_entity_poly.pdbx_seq_one_letter_code
_entity_poly.pdbx_strand_id
1 'polypeptide(L)'
;MTNKNESHQSSSFIGTVLFGLSIVFLGLLFIYVLLVAYSRAKETRSWNKVPAKILRVEIIESRPTPNSPIQFTPVVEYEYLFRNVNYVGTSIKRVNGPSSDKGRAEKKIKPFLKGADVDCWVNPNNPSQALLKHGTLAPLYTVWFPGLFVIAGLGIVVNACKRFINKG
;
A
#
# COMPACT_ATOMS: atom_id res chain seq x y z
N MET A 1 -45.38 -33.13 18.34
CA MET A 1 -44.50 -33.25 17.14
C MET A 1 -44.09 -31.87 16.61
N THR A 2 -43.53 -30.98 17.46
CA THR A 2 -43.26 -29.57 17.12
C THR A 2 -41.77 -29.20 17.06
N ASN A 3 -40.84 -30.09 17.42
CA ASN A 3 -39.44 -29.71 17.68
C ASN A 3 -38.50 -29.72 16.45
N LYS A 4 -38.96 -30.23 15.29
CA LYS A 4 -38.09 -30.37 14.10
C LYS A 4 -37.98 -29.09 13.25
N ASN A 5 -39.00 -28.23 13.29
CA ASN A 5 -39.03 -27.02 12.45
C ASN A 5 -38.27 -25.84 13.09
N GLU A 6 -38.28 -25.71 14.42
CA GLU A 6 -37.62 -24.60 15.13
C GLU A 6 -36.08 -24.71 15.13
N SER A 7 -35.55 -25.94 15.18
CA SER A 7 -34.11 -26.22 15.13
C SER A 7 -33.48 -25.97 13.74
N HIS A 8 -34.18 -26.33 12.66
CA HIS A 8 -33.75 -26.03 11.28
C HIS A 8 -33.83 -24.53 10.95
N GLN A 9 -34.81 -23.83 11.51
CA GLN A 9 -34.98 -22.39 11.27
C GLN A 9 -33.94 -21.54 12.01
N SER A 10 -33.65 -21.88 13.27
CA SER A 10 -32.64 -21.18 14.08
C SER A 10 -31.23 -21.42 13.53
N SER A 11 -30.91 -22.64 13.09
CA SER A 11 -29.61 -22.97 12.48
C SER A 11 -29.39 -22.26 11.14
N SER A 12 -30.42 -22.13 10.30
CA SER A 12 -30.35 -21.39 9.03
C SER A 12 -30.15 -19.87 9.24
N PHE A 13 -30.81 -19.31 10.26
CA PHE A 13 -30.63 -17.90 10.65
C PHE A 13 -29.21 -17.63 11.15
N ILE A 14 -28.73 -18.44 12.10
CA ILE A 14 -27.38 -18.32 12.66
C ILE A 14 -26.31 -18.46 11.56
N GLY A 15 -26.47 -19.42 10.66
CA GLY A 15 -25.55 -19.60 9.52
C GLY A 15 -25.51 -18.39 8.59
N THR A 16 -26.66 -17.79 8.29
CA THR A 16 -26.74 -16.59 7.41
C THR A 16 -26.11 -15.37 8.06
N VAL A 17 -26.30 -15.18 9.37
CA VAL A 17 -25.70 -14.07 10.13
C VAL A 17 -24.18 -14.24 10.22
N LEU A 18 -23.67 -15.43 10.53
CA LEU A 18 -22.23 -15.72 10.59
C LEU A 18 -21.56 -15.52 9.22
N PHE A 19 -22.22 -15.92 8.14
CA PHE A 19 -21.73 -15.69 6.79
C PHE A 19 -21.67 -14.19 6.44
N GLY A 20 -22.74 -13.45 6.74
CA GLY A 20 -22.78 -11.99 6.56
C GLY A 20 -21.69 -11.27 7.37
N LEU A 21 -21.49 -11.65 8.63
CA LEU A 21 -20.42 -11.10 9.49
C LEU A 21 -19.02 -11.41 8.97
N SER A 22 -18.80 -12.60 8.41
CA SER A 22 -17.51 -12.97 7.83
C SER A 22 -17.16 -12.08 6.63
N ILE A 23 -18.14 -11.75 5.79
CA ILE A 23 -17.97 -10.83 4.65
C ILE A 23 -17.68 -9.41 5.13
N VAL A 24 -18.42 -8.92 6.14
CA VAL A 24 -18.17 -7.59 6.74
C VAL A 24 -16.75 -7.53 7.32
N PHE A 25 -16.34 -8.54 8.08
CA PHE A 25 -15.01 -8.62 8.66
C PHE A 25 -13.91 -8.57 7.59
N LEU A 26 -14.07 -9.33 6.50
CA LEU A 26 -13.13 -9.31 5.39
C LEU A 26 -13.05 -7.90 4.74
N GLY A 27 -14.20 -7.25 4.49
CA GLY A 27 -14.25 -5.89 3.97
C GLY A 27 -13.55 -4.86 4.87
N LEU A 28 -13.78 -4.94 6.18
CA LEU A 28 -13.12 -4.08 7.17
C LEU A 28 -11.62 -4.32 7.24
N LEU A 29 -11.17 -5.58 7.15
CA LEU A 29 -9.75 -5.93 7.12
C LEU A 29 -9.05 -5.31 5.90
N PHE A 30 -9.66 -5.38 4.72
CA PHE A 30 -9.14 -4.71 3.53
C PHE A 30 -9.08 -3.18 3.69
N ILE A 31 -10.12 -2.56 4.26
CA ILE A 31 -10.13 -1.11 4.54
C ILE A 31 -8.99 -0.74 5.50
N TYR A 32 -8.79 -1.53 6.56
CA TYR A 32 -7.71 -1.30 7.52
C TYR A 32 -6.33 -1.33 6.86
N VAL A 33 -6.05 -2.33 6.01
CA VAL A 33 -4.78 -2.41 5.27
C VAL A 33 -4.58 -1.18 4.38
N LEU A 34 -5.63 -0.71 3.71
CA LEU A 34 -5.56 0.51 2.88
C LEU A 34 -5.32 1.77 3.72
N LEU A 35 -5.91 1.88 4.91
CA LEU A 35 -5.68 3.00 5.82
C LEU A 35 -4.24 3.03 6.36
N VAL A 36 -3.66 1.88 6.69
CA VAL A 36 -2.25 1.77 7.09
C VAL A 36 -1.35 2.19 5.94
N ALA A 37 -1.62 1.73 4.71
CA ALA A 37 -0.87 2.13 3.52
C ALA A 37 -0.98 3.63 3.24
N TYR A 38 -2.19 4.20 3.38
CA TYR A 38 -2.44 5.64 3.23
C TYR A 38 -1.68 6.46 4.27
N SER A 39 -1.69 6.03 5.54
CA SER A 39 -0.99 6.72 6.62
C SER A 39 0.52 6.78 6.36
N ARG A 40 1.12 5.67 5.91
CA ARG A 40 2.53 5.61 5.51
C ARG A 40 2.86 6.48 4.31
N ALA A 41 1.91 6.64 3.36
CA ALA A 41 2.07 7.53 2.21
C ALA A 41 1.88 9.01 2.60
N LYS A 42 1.07 9.31 3.62
CA LYS A 42 0.86 10.67 4.13
C LYS A 42 2.11 11.19 4.84
N GLU A 43 2.87 10.33 5.52
CA GLU A 43 4.13 10.71 6.19
C GLU A 43 5.10 11.41 5.23
N THR A 44 5.25 10.94 3.99
CA THR A 44 6.19 11.55 3.06
C THR A 44 5.69 12.88 2.50
N ARG A 45 4.39 13.20 2.60
CA ARG A 45 3.83 14.45 2.07
C ARG A 45 4.12 15.68 2.92
N SER A 46 4.37 15.51 4.21
CA SER A 46 4.76 16.61 5.10
C SER A 46 6.26 16.91 5.07
N TRP A 47 7.01 16.24 4.18
CA TRP A 47 8.45 16.40 4.06
C TRP A 47 8.80 17.67 3.30
N ASN A 48 9.94 18.27 3.66
CA ASN A 48 10.37 19.52 3.09
C ASN A 48 10.98 19.29 1.71
N LYS A 49 10.54 20.07 0.73
CA LYS A 49 11.07 20.04 -0.63
C LYS A 49 12.39 20.84 -0.67
N VAL A 50 13.47 20.19 -1.10
CA VAL A 50 14.83 20.76 -1.13
C VAL A 50 15.50 20.40 -2.46
N PRO A 51 16.24 21.33 -3.09
CA PRO A 51 17.02 21.01 -4.28
C PRO A 51 18.13 20.00 -3.96
N ALA A 52 18.30 19.03 -4.83
CA ALA A 52 19.30 17.97 -4.73
C ALA A 52 20.02 17.79 -6.07
N LYS A 53 21.28 17.40 -6.00
CA LYS A 53 22.11 17.14 -7.18
C LYS A 53 22.43 15.67 -7.30
N ILE A 54 22.19 15.10 -8.47
CA ILE A 54 22.44 13.68 -8.71
C ILE A 54 23.94 13.42 -8.88
N LEU A 55 24.51 12.56 -8.05
CA LEU A 55 25.92 12.18 -8.08
C LEU A 55 26.16 10.93 -8.92
N ARG A 56 25.30 9.92 -8.78
CA ARG A 56 25.47 8.61 -9.40
C ARG A 56 24.12 8.03 -9.79
N VAL A 57 24.08 7.38 -10.95
CA VAL A 57 22.92 6.61 -11.43
C VAL A 57 23.44 5.31 -12.01
N GLU A 58 23.01 4.18 -11.46
CA GLU A 58 23.42 2.87 -11.94
C GLU A 58 22.32 1.81 -11.74
N ILE A 59 22.49 0.68 -12.42
CA ILE A 59 21.67 -0.52 -12.21
C ILE A 59 22.61 -1.62 -11.76
N ILE A 60 22.41 -2.09 -10.52
CA ILE A 60 23.14 -3.22 -9.99
C ILE A 60 22.39 -4.50 -10.38
N GLU A 61 23.07 -5.39 -11.10
CA GLU A 61 22.58 -6.72 -11.41
C GLU A 61 23.03 -7.68 -10.30
N SER A 62 22.09 -8.19 -9.52
CA SER A 62 22.36 -9.14 -8.44
C SER A 62 21.66 -10.46 -8.70
N ARG A 63 22.39 -11.57 -8.51
CA ARG A 63 21.82 -12.93 -8.54
C ARG A 63 21.99 -13.55 -7.15
N PRO A 64 20.93 -13.60 -6.32
CA PRO A 64 21.04 -14.07 -4.93
C PRO A 64 21.43 -15.54 -4.80
N THR A 65 20.97 -16.39 -5.72
CA THR A 65 21.38 -17.80 -5.81
C THR A 65 21.59 -18.20 -7.27
N PRO A 66 22.43 -19.21 -7.58
CA PRO A 66 22.68 -19.64 -8.96
C PRO A 66 21.40 -19.94 -9.75
N ASN A 67 20.37 -20.48 -9.08
CA ASN A 67 19.08 -20.85 -9.65
C ASN A 67 18.04 -19.72 -9.62
N SER A 68 18.34 -18.56 -9.01
CA SER A 68 17.42 -17.42 -8.96
C SER A 68 17.47 -16.58 -10.24
N PRO A 69 16.35 -15.93 -10.61
CA PRO A 69 16.35 -14.93 -11.67
C PRO A 69 17.25 -13.76 -11.30
N ILE A 70 17.86 -13.15 -12.32
CA ILE A 70 18.66 -11.92 -12.18
C ILE A 70 17.74 -10.80 -11.67
N GLN A 71 18.20 -10.09 -10.66
CA GLN A 71 17.51 -8.93 -10.09
C GLN A 71 18.26 -7.66 -10.50
N PHE A 72 17.51 -6.70 -11.05
CA PHE A 72 18.00 -5.39 -11.44
C PHE A 72 17.57 -4.37 -10.38
N THR A 73 18.55 -3.86 -9.64
CA THR A 73 18.33 -2.88 -8.57
C THR A 73 18.78 -1.50 -9.06
N PRO A 74 17.85 -0.55 -9.26
CA PRO A 74 18.20 0.82 -9.62
C PRO A 74 18.76 1.55 -8.41
N VAL A 75 19.96 2.11 -8.55
CA VAL A 75 20.63 2.92 -7.52
C VAL A 75 20.81 4.34 -8.05
N VAL A 76 20.35 5.32 -7.28
CA VAL A 76 20.51 6.75 -7.59
C VAL A 76 21.02 7.43 -6.33
N GLU A 77 22.26 7.91 -6.36
CA GLU A 77 22.85 8.69 -5.28
C GLU A 77 22.73 10.17 -5.60
N TYR A 78 22.34 10.97 -4.61
CA TYR A 78 22.16 12.41 -4.74
C TYR A 78 22.56 13.12 -3.45
N GLU A 79 23.11 14.32 -3.60
CA GLU A 79 23.47 15.21 -2.50
C GLU A 79 22.41 16.31 -2.35
N TYR A 80 22.10 16.68 -1.11
CA TYR A 80 21.19 17.77 -0.80
C TYR A 80 21.64 18.50 0.46
N LEU A 81 21.30 19.79 0.53
CA LEU A 81 21.64 20.65 1.66
C LEU A 81 20.39 20.90 2.51
N PHE A 82 20.40 20.44 3.75
CA PHE A 82 19.30 20.66 4.68
C PHE A 82 19.82 21.26 5.99
N ARG A 83 19.26 22.41 6.40
CA ARG A 83 19.69 23.15 7.60
C ARG A 83 21.21 23.40 7.63
N ASN A 84 21.78 23.79 6.48
CA ASN A 84 23.21 24.08 6.31
C ASN A 84 24.15 22.87 6.52
N VAL A 85 23.62 21.65 6.42
CA VAL A 85 24.38 20.39 6.46
C VAL A 85 24.14 19.64 5.16
N ASN A 86 25.21 19.12 4.56
CA ASN A 86 25.13 18.28 3.38
C ASN A 86 24.82 16.85 3.77
N TYR A 87 23.85 16.27 3.08
CA TYR A 87 23.44 14.88 3.23
C TYR A 87 23.47 14.19 1.88
N VAL A 88 23.69 12.87 1.90
CA VAL A 88 23.65 12.02 0.72
C VAL A 88 22.50 11.04 0.88
N GLY A 89 21.63 10.99 -0.13
CA GLY A 89 20.50 10.09 -0.21
C GLY A 89 20.66 9.10 -1.36
N THR A 90 20.16 7.89 -1.17
CA THR A 90 20.19 6.82 -2.19
C THR A 90 18.79 6.33 -2.59
N SER A 91 17.76 6.83 -1.91
CA SER A 91 16.40 6.34 -2.04
C SER A 91 15.61 7.10 -3.11
N ILE A 92 15.16 6.40 -4.16
CA ILE A 92 14.29 6.95 -5.20
C ILE A 92 12.85 7.04 -4.69
N LYS A 93 12.33 5.95 -4.12
CA LYS A 93 11.03 5.85 -3.43
C LYS A 93 11.21 5.16 -2.06
N ARG A 94 10.18 5.25 -1.20
CA ARG A 94 10.18 4.63 0.15
C ARG A 94 10.45 3.12 0.12
N VAL A 95 10.04 2.46 -0.95
CA VAL A 95 10.33 1.04 -1.20
C VAL A 95 10.94 0.93 -2.60
N ASN A 96 12.25 0.71 -2.66
CA ASN A 96 12.95 0.38 -3.90
C ASN A 96 13.10 -1.15 -3.95
N GLY A 97 12.09 -1.82 -4.50
CA GLY A 97 12.17 -3.26 -4.73
C GLY A 97 13.00 -3.58 -5.97
N PRO A 98 13.82 -4.65 -5.92
CA PRO A 98 14.50 -5.18 -7.11
C PRO A 98 13.46 -5.52 -8.19
N SER A 99 13.83 -5.33 -9.45
CA SER A 99 13.00 -5.72 -10.59
C SER A 99 13.58 -6.96 -11.23
N SER A 100 12.74 -7.94 -11.58
CA SER A 100 13.16 -9.08 -12.42
C SER A 100 13.34 -8.70 -13.89
N ASP A 101 12.83 -7.53 -14.28
CA ASP A 101 12.87 -6.98 -15.64
C ASP A 101 13.79 -5.76 -15.68
N LYS A 102 14.84 -5.84 -16.52
CA LYS A 102 15.81 -4.78 -16.77
C LYS A 102 15.17 -3.52 -17.35
N GLY A 103 14.29 -3.66 -18.34
CA GLY A 103 13.63 -2.51 -18.98
C GLY A 103 12.75 -1.75 -17.99
N ARG A 104 12.17 -2.44 -17.01
CA ARG A 104 11.43 -1.80 -15.91
C ARG A 104 12.35 -1.05 -14.93
N ALA A 105 13.55 -1.55 -14.66
CA ALA A 105 14.55 -0.85 -13.85
C ALA A 105 15.09 0.39 -14.58
N GLU A 106 15.42 0.25 -15.88
CA GLU A 106 15.87 1.35 -16.74
C GLU A 106 14.83 2.47 -16.82
N LYS A 107 13.54 2.15 -17.01
CA LYS A 107 12.45 3.15 -16.99
C LYS A 107 12.38 3.94 -15.68
N LYS A 108 12.77 3.37 -14.54
CA LYS A 108 12.77 4.07 -13.25
C LYS A 108 13.89 5.10 -13.16
N ILE A 109 15.08 4.79 -13.71
CA ILE A 109 16.24 5.67 -13.67
C ILE A 109 16.35 6.61 -14.86
N LYS A 110 15.68 6.32 -15.99
CA LYS A 110 15.67 7.13 -17.21
C LYS A 110 15.41 8.64 -16.99
N PRO A 111 14.55 9.07 -16.05
CA PRO A 111 14.34 10.49 -15.77
C PRO A 111 15.49 11.18 -15.02
N PHE A 112 16.44 10.41 -14.49
CA PHE A 112 17.52 10.87 -13.63
C PHE A 112 18.83 10.81 -14.39
N LEU A 113 19.45 11.98 -14.58
CA LEU A 113 20.75 12.10 -15.24
C LEU A 113 21.79 12.51 -14.21
N LYS A 114 22.99 11.96 -14.32
CA LYS A 114 24.12 12.37 -13.47
C LYS A 114 24.37 13.88 -13.64
N GLY A 115 24.50 14.59 -12.53
CA GLY A 115 24.71 16.03 -12.49
C GLY A 115 23.45 16.88 -12.66
N ALA A 116 22.28 16.29 -12.92
CA ALA A 116 21.04 17.04 -13.00
C ALA A 116 20.58 17.51 -11.61
N ASP A 117 20.00 18.71 -11.59
CA ASP A 117 19.31 19.25 -10.42
C ASP A 117 17.89 18.70 -10.39
N VAL A 118 17.53 18.12 -9.25
CA VAL A 118 16.23 17.51 -9.00
C VAL A 118 15.70 17.93 -7.65
N ASP A 119 14.39 17.86 -7.49
CA ASP A 119 13.79 18.09 -6.19
C ASP A 119 13.78 16.79 -5.38
N CYS A 120 14.25 16.87 -4.14
CA CYS A 120 14.10 15.81 -3.15
C CYS A 120 13.16 16.25 -2.02
N TRP A 121 12.55 15.28 -1.36
CA TRP A 121 11.78 15.49 -0.14
C TRP A 121 12.58 14.93 1.03
N VAL A 122 12.87 15.77 2.02
CA VAL A 122 13.67 15.43 3.20
C VAL A 122 12.76 15.33 4.42
N ASN A 123 12.92 14.27 5.20
CA ASN A 123 12.19 14.11 6.44
C ASN A 123 12.70 15.11 7.50
N PRO A 124 11.86 16.06 7.97
CA PRO A 124 12.29 17.08 8.93
C PRO A 124 12.65 16.52 10.31
N ASN A 125 12.13 15.33 10.66
CA ASN A 125 12.41 14.64 11.91
C ASN A 125 13.67 13.76 11.82
N ASN A 126 14.04 13.34 10.60
CA ASN A 126 15.26 12.58 10.35
C ASN A 126 15.89 12.98 9.01
N PRO A 127 16.77 13.99 8.99
CA PRO A 127 17.36 14.53 7.76
C PRO A 127 18.16 13.55 6.92
N SER A 128 18.57 12.40 7.48
CA SER A 128 19.25 11.34 6.72
C SER A 128 18.31 10.61 5.74
N GLN A 129 17.00 10.76 5.93
CA GLN A 129 15.99 10.16 5.05
C GLN A 129 15.49 11.19 4.04
N ALA A 130 15.80 10.92 2.77
CA ALA A 130 15.29 11.68 1.63
C ALA A 130 14.71 10.77 0.55
N LEU A 131 13.82 11.33 -0.27
CA LEU A 131 13.14 10.66 -1.38
C LEU A 131 13.08 11.55 -2.60
N LEU A 132 13.37 11.00 -3.79
CA LEU A 132 13.23 11.73 -5.06
C LEU A 132 11.81 11.72 -5.63
N LYS A 133 10.98 10.74 -5.25
CA LYS A 133 9.58 10.66 -5.70
C LYS A 133 8.69 10.12 -4.58
N HIS A 134 7.51 10.74 -4.44
CA HIS A 134 6.44 10.20 -3.60
C HIS A 134 5.92 8.87 -4.15
N GLY A 135 5.48 8.01 -3.23
CA GLY A 135 4.69 6.83 -3.59
C GLY A 135 3.37 7.25 -4.25
N THR A 136 2.89 6.43 -5.18
CA THR A 136 1.58 6.65 -5.83
C THR A 136 0.45 6.46 -4.81
N LEU A 137 -0.50 7.39 -4.77
CA LEU A 137 -1.74 7.29 -3.97
C LEU A 137 -2.82 6.37 -4.59
N ALA A 138 -2.44 5.49 -5.51
CA ALA A 138 -3.35 4.53 -6.12
C ALA A 138 -4.24 3.72 -5.13
N PRO A 139 -3.82 3.41 -3.87
CA PRO A 139 -4.65 2.65 -2.95
C PRO A 139 -5.99 3.31 -2.60
N LEU A 140 -6.11 4.64 -2.69
CA LEU A 140 -7.34 5.33 -2.30
C LEU A 140 -8.47 5.14 -3.32
N TYR A 141 -8.14 4.97 -4.61
CA TYR A 141 -9.12 4.71 -5.66
C TYR A 141 -9.72 3.31 -5.58
N THR A 142 -9.13 2.39 -4.82
CA THR A 142 -9.67 1.03 -4.67
C THR A 142 -10.50 0.87 -3.41
N VAL A 143 -10.69 1.91 -2.57
CA VAL A 143 -11.44 1.82 -1.30
C VAL A 143 -12.94 1.52 -1.50
N TRP A 144 -13.53 1.95 -2.62
CA TRP A 144 -14.94 1.65 -2.92
C TRP A 144 -15.21 0.15 -3.08
N PHE A 145 -14.21 -0.62 -3.55
CA PHE A 145 -14.35 -2.05 -3.77
C PHE A 145 -14.51 -2.85 -2.45
N PRO A 146 -13.63 -2.70 -1.43
CA PRO A 146 -13.89 -3.23 -0.09
C PRO A 146 -15.20 -2.72 0.54
N GLY A 147 -15.59 -1.48 0.24
CA GLY A 147 -16.87 -0.91 0.70
C GLY A 147 -18.09 -1.72 0.25
N LEU A 148 -18.06 -2.30 -0.95
CA LEU A 148 -19.14 -3.16 -1.45
C LEU A 148 -19.33 -4.42 -0.60
N PHE A 149 -18.25 -5.04 -0.12
CA PHE A 149 -18.33 -6.21 0.76
C PHE A 149 -18.98 -5.86 2.09
N VAL A 150 -18.64 -4.71 2.66
CA VAL A 150 -19.26 -4.24 3.91
C VAL A 150 -20.76 -4.00 3.70
N ILE A 151 -21.15 -3.29 2.63
CA ILE A 151 -22.56 -3.02 2.32
C ILE A 151 -23.33 -4.32 2.06
N ALA A 152 -22.77 -5.24 1.27
CA ALA A 152 -23.39 -6.52 0.97
C ALA A 152 -23.56 -7.39 2.23
N GLY A 153 -22.51 -7.50 3.05
CA GLY A 153 -22.55 -8.25 4.31
C GLY A 153 -23.57 -7.69 5.31
N LEU A 154 -23.61 -6.36 5.47
CA LEU A 154 -24.64 -5.70 6.30
C LEU A 154 -26.04 -5.92 5.74
N GLY A 155 -26.23 -5.86 4.43
CA GLY A 155 -27.52 -6.16 3.78
C GLY A 155 -28.01 -7.58 4.07
N ILE A 156 -27.12 -8.57 4.04
CA ILE A 156 -27.43 -9.97 4.39
C ILE A 156 -27.86 -10.07 5.85
N VAL A 157 -27.11 -9.45 6.78
CA VAL A 157 -27.42 -9.48 8.22
C VAL A 157 -28.76 -8.79 8.50
N VAL A 158 -28.99 -7.58 7.97
CA VAL A 158 -30.24 -6.84 8.16
C VAL A 158 -31.43 -7.61 7.60
N ASN A 159 -31.29 -8.22 6.42
CA ASN A 159 -32.36 -9.03 5.83
C ASN A 159 -32.65 -10.29 6.66
N ALA A 160 -31.61 -10.96 7.17
CA ALA A 160 -31.77 -12.10 8.08
C ALA A 160 -32.53 -11.69 9.34
N CYS A 161 -32.15 -10.58 9.99
CA CYS A 161 -32.83 -10.04 11.18
C CYS A 161 -34.30 -9.68 10.89
N LYS A 162 -34.57 -8.97 9.78
CA LYS A 162 -35.94 -8.64 9.38
C LYS A 162 -36.81 -9.88 9.16
N ARG A 163 -36.27 -10.92 8.51
CA ARG A 163 -36.98 -12.18 8.27
C ARG A 163 -37.24 -12.98 9.55
N PHE A 164 -36.37 -12.84 10.56
CA PHE A 164 -36.57 -13.45 11.87
C PHE A 164 -37.66 -12.72 12.66
N ILE A 165 -37.60 -11.38 12.71
CA ILE A 165 -38.58 -10.55 13.46
C ILE A 165 -39.98 -10.63 12.84
N ASN A 166 -40.12 -10.55 11.52
CA ASN A 166 -41.43 -10.59 10.86
C ASN A 166 -42.10 -11.98 10.87
N LYS A 167 -41.42 -13.01 11.37
CA LYS A 167 -41.92 -14.40 11.43
C LYS A 167 -42.13 -14.91 12.86
N GLY A 168 -41.71 -14.16 13.88
CA GLY A 168 -42.02 -14.44 15.29
C GLY A 168 -43.30 -13.72 15.69
#